data_AF-A0A842HJH2-F1
#
_entry.id   AF-A0A842HJH2-F1
#
_cell.length_a   1.000
_cell.length_b   1.000
_cell.length_c   1.000
_cell.angle_alpha   90.00
_cell.angle_beta   90.00
_cell.angle_gamma   90.00
#
_symmetry.space_group_name_H-M   'P 1'
#
loop_
_entity.id
_entity.type
_entity.pdbx_description
1 polymer ?
#
loop_
_entity_poly.entity_id
_entity_poly.type
_entity_poly.pdbx_seq_one_letter_code
_entity_poly.pdbx_strand_id
1 'polypeptide(L)'
;MSLPVISLQTIRNRLKAGRVKPLALDYPVELRPPPIDIRMMDSVLYRNGKESVALFCRGRKKALYRVRLWLDGEDLPQLARVCYRFPTGAGLPDIPMPRTVENVRCETHIWTGELLEIVAELTLKDGRSYHLRHELAYGQELKGARTTFVEVAATGL
;
A
#
# COMPACT_ATOMS: atom_id res chain seq x y z
N MET A 1 11.63 1.53 -28.25
CA MET A 1 12.08 0.40 -27.40
C MET A 1 10.85 -0.18 -26.74
N SER A 2 10.48 -1.41 -27.09
CA SER A 2 9.27 -2.07 -26.59
C SER A 2 9.60 -2.83 -25.31
N LEU A 3 8.89 -2.54 -24.22
CA LEU A 3 9.08 -3.24 -22.94
C LEU A 3 8.58 -4.69 -23.06
N PRO A 4 9.25 -5.67 -22.45
CA PRO A 4 8.82 -7.07 -22.50
C PRO A 4 7.52 -7.25 -21.71
N VAL A 5 6.44 -7.62 -22.41
CA VAL A 5 5.14 -7.97 -21.80
C VAL A 5 5.22 -9.41 -21.30
N ILE A 6 5.27 -9.60 -19.98
CA ILE A 6 5.15 -10.94 -19.38
C ILE A 6 3.67 -11.35 -19.43
N SER A 7 3.39 -12.57 -19.88
CA SER A 7 2.04 -13.14 -19.96
C SER A 7 1.35 -13.20 -18.59
N LEU A 8 0.08 -12.77 -18.56
CA LEU A 8 -0.83 -12.85 -17.40
C LEU A 8 -0.91 -14.26 -16.80
N GLN A 9 -0.68 -15.31 -17.60
CA GLN A 9 -0.69 -16.70 -17.16
C GLN A 9 0.43 -16.98 -16.13
N THR A 10 1.62 -16.42 -16.34
CA THR A 10 2.80 -16.65 -15.52
C THR A 10 2.66 -16.02 -14.13
N ILE A 11 2.00 -14.85 -14.07
CA ILE A 11 1.73 -14.14 -12.80
C ILE A 11 0.64 -14.87 -12.01
N ARG A 12 -0.45 -15.30 -12.68
CA ARG A 12 -1.55 -16.05 -12.06
C ARG A 12 -1.09 -17.37 -11.43
N ASN A 13 -0.18 -18.09 -12.09
CA ASN A 13 0.33 -19.36 -11.57
C ASN A 13 1.18 -19.17 -10.30
N ARG A 14 1.83 -18.01 -10.13
CA ARG A 14 2.61 -17.69 -8.92
C ARG A 14 1.73 -17.25 -7.75
N LEU A 15 0.63 -16.55 -8.02
CA LEU A 15 -0.34 -16.13 -6.99
C LEU A 15 -1.18 -17.29 -6.45
N LYS A 16 -1.43 -18.34 -7.24
CA LYS A 16 -2.20 -19.54 -6.83
C LYS A 16 -1.50 -20.43 -5.79
N ALA A 17 -0.21 -20.22 -5.49
CA ALA A 17 0.53 -21.05 -4.54
C ALA A 17 0.15 -20.81 -3.05
N GLY A 18 -0.73 -19.86 -2.75
CA GLY A 18 -1.62 -19.92 -1.58
C GLY A 18 -0.99 -20.04 -0.19
N ARG A 19 0.25 -19.59 0.02
CA ARG A 19 0.88 -19.54 1.35
C ARG A 19 1.47 -18.16 1.63
N VAL A 20 0.61 -17.19 1.88
CA VAL A 20 1.01 -15.92 2.50
C VAL A 20 0.23 -15.83 3.80
N LYS A 21 0.88 -16.18 4.92
CA LYS A 21 0.36 -15.79 6.24
C LYS A 21 0.66 -14.30 6.39
N PRO A 22 -0.33 -13.46 6.76
CA PRO A 22 -0.05 -12.06 7.05
C PRO A 22 0.99 -11.98 8.17
N LEU A 23 2.03 -11.18 7.94
CA LEU A 23 3.05 -10.93 8.95
C LEU A 23 2.41 -10.04 10.02
N ALA A 24 2.16 -10.61 11.20
CA ALA A 24 1.51 -9.90 12.30
C ALA A 24 2.42 -8.80 12.86
N LEU A 25 1.82 -7.69 13.30
CA LEU A 25 2.52 -6.62 14.00
C LEU A 25 2.71 -6.99 15.49
N ASP A 26 3.92 -6.78 16.01
CA ASP A 26 4.29 -7.08 17.41
C ASP A 26 3.89 -5.98 18.41
N TYR A 27 2.97 -5.07 18.06
CA TYR A 27 2.62 -3.93 18.91
C TYR A 27 1.33 -4.17 19.72
N PRO A 28 1.36 -4.06 21.07
CA PRO A 28 0.16 -4.04 21.89
C PRO A 28 -0.55 -2.69 21.70
N VAL A 29 -1.63 -2.68 20.93
CA VAL A 29 -2.47 -1.49 20.71
C VAL A 29 -3.88 -1.83 21.18
N GLU A 30 -4.41 -1.08 22.15
CA GLU A 30 -5.82 -1.18 22.53
C GLU A 30 -6.71 -0.83 21.33
N LEU A 31 -7.51 -1.81 20.90
CA LEU A 31 -8.33 -1.77 19.68
C LEU A 31 -9.68 -1.10 19.94
N ARG A 32 -9.68 0.19 20.30
CA ARG A 32 -10.91 0.98 20.17
C ARG A 32 -10.90 1.64 18.79
N PRO A 33 -11.92 1.39 17.94
CA PRO A 33 -12.03 2.11 16.68
C PRO A 33 -12.08 3.61 17.01
N PRO A 34 -11.26 4.43 16.33
CA PRO A 34 -11.21 5.84 16.67
C PRO A 34 -12.57 6.49 16.34
N PRO A 35 -13.02 7.46 17.14
CA PRO A 35 -14.29 8.16 16.91
C PRO A 35 -14.18 9.19 15.77
N ILE A 36 -13.49 8.84 14.69
CA ILE A 36 -13.22 9.70 13.52
C ILE A 36 -13.47 8.90 12.24
N ASP A 37 -14.09 9.53 11.24
CA ASP A 37 -14.19 8.97 9.89
C ASP A 37 -12.90 9.22 9.12
N ILE A 38 -11.90 8.39 9.40
CA ILE A 38 -10.69 8.26 8.59
C ILE A 38 -10.43 6.77 8.36
N ARG A 39 -10.19 6.42 7.09
CA ARG A 39 -9.92 5.06 6.62
C ARG A 39 -8.63 5.05 5.83
N MET A 40 -7.87 3.97 5.96
CA MET A 40 -6.72 3.71 5.09
C MET A 40 -7.16 2.91 3.88
N MET A 41 -6.60 3.24 2.73
CA MET A 41 -6.89 2.63 1.45
C MET A 41 -5.58 2.24 0.77
N ASP A 42 -5.62 1.17 -0.02
CA ASP A 42 -4.50 0.74 -0.85
C ASP A 42 -4.93 0.45 -2.30
N SER A 43 -3.99 0.59 -3.23
CA SER A 43 -4.16 0.14 -4.61
C SER A 43 -2.82 -0.06 -5.30
N VAL A 44 -2.72 -1.10 -6.12
CA VAL A 44 -1.59 -1.33 -7.03
C VAL A 44 -1.83 -0.73 -8.41
N LEU A 45 -3.05 -0.25 -8.67
CA LEU A 45 -3.46 0.25 -9.97
C LEU A 45 -3.22 1.74 -10.10
N TYR A 46 -2.54 2.12 -11.17
CA TYR A 46 -2.38 3.50 -11.63
C TYR A 46 -3.23 3.69 -12.87
N ARG A 47 -3.76 4.90 -13.05
CA ARG A 47 -4.43 5.27 -14.31
C ARG A 47 -3.40 5.78 -15.31
N ASN A 48 -3.37 5.14 -16.48
CA ASN A 48 -2.69 5.65 -17.66
C ASN A 48 -3.73 5.87 -18.76
N GLY A 49 -4.28 7.08 -18.84
CA GLY A 49 -5.42 7.38 -19.68
C GLY A 49 -6.66 6.56 -19.28
N LYS A 50 -7.12 5.68 -20.18
CA LYS A 50 -8.27 4.78 -19.94
C LYS A 50 -7.88 3.42 -19.36
N GLU A 51 -6.59 3.13 -19.23
CA GLU A 51 -6.08 1.84 -18.79
C GLU A 51 -5.68 1.85 -17.31
N SER A 52 -5.87 0.70 -16.66
CA SER A 52 -5.37 0.43 -15.32
C SER A 52 -4.04 -0.34 -15.43
N VAL A 53 -2.97 0.26 -14.94
CA VAL A 53 -1.62 -0.32 -14.99
C VAL A 53 -1.15 -0.70 -13.59
N ALA A 54 -0.58 -1.88 -13.45
CA ALA A 54 0.17 -2.30 -12.26
C ALA A 54 1.66 -2.18 -12.56
N LEU A 55 2.34 -1.31 -11.82
CA LEU A 55 3.79 -1.14 -11.91
C LEU A 55 4.47 -2.22 -11.07
N PHE A 56 5.40 -2.95 -11.65
CA PHE A 56 6.19 -3.95 -10.94
C PHE A 56 7.66 -3.88 -11.30
N CYS A 57 8.52 -4.39 -10.43
CA CYS A 57 9.90 -4.69 -10.74
C CYS A 57 10.22 -6.15 -10.38
N ARG A 58 11.24 -6.72 -11.02
CA ARG A 58 11.72 -8.06 -10.69
C ARG A 58 12.66 -7.97 -9.48
N GLY A 59 12.18 -8.41 -8.32
CA GLY A 59 13.05 -8.68 -7.17
C GLY A 59 13.83 -9.99 -7.37
N ARG A 60 14.85 -10.22 -6.53
CA ARG A 60 15.69 -11.43 -6.59
C ARG A 60 14.90 -12.74 -6.48
N LYS A 61 13.80 -12.74 -5.72
CA LYS A 61 12.98 -13.95 -5.44
C LYS A 61 11.51 -13.83 -5.89
N LYS A 62 10.95 -12.61 -5.90
CA LYS A 62 9.55 -12.33 -6.21
C LYS A 62 9.42 -10.98 -6.89
N ALA A 63 8.34 -10.78 -7.65
CA ALA A 63 7.99 -9.46 -8.17
C ALA A 63 7.60 -8.54 -7.00
N LEU A 64 8.04 -7.30 -7.04
CA LEU A 64 7.58 -6.24 -6.14
C LEU A 64 6.66 -5.33 -6.93
N TYR A 65 5.53 -5.00 -6.33
CA TYR A 65 4.55 -4.10 -6.92
C TYR A 65 4.59 -2.76 -6.22
N ARG A 66 4.39 -1.69 -7.00
CA ARG A 66 4.26 -0.34 -6.44
C ARG A 66 2.84 -0.17 -5.91
N VAL A 67 2.67 -0.25 -4.60
CA VAL A 67 1.37 -0.09 -3.94
C VAL A 67 1.26 1.34 -3.44
N ARG A 68 0.18 2.02 -3.83
CA ARG A 68 -0.21 3.33 -3.34
C ARG A 68 -1.02 3.15 -2.05
N LEU A 69 -0.68 3.94 -1.03
CA LEU A 69 -1.40 4.03 0.23
C LEU A 69 -1.93 5.45 0.38
N TRP A 70 -3.17 5.61 0.83
CA TRP A 70 -3.71 6.93 1.15
C TRP A 70 -4.80 6.84 2.22
N LEU A 71 -5.11 7.99 2.81
CA LEU A 71 -6.22 8.13 3.74
C LEU A 71 -7.45 8.73 3.04
N ASP A 72 -8.63 8.31 3.45
CA ASP A 72 -9.93 8.81 2.98
C ASP A 72 -10.90 9.01 4.16
N GLY A 73 -11.92 9.86 4.02
CA GLY A 73 -12.94 10.10 5.05
C GLY A 73 -13.18 11.58 5.37
N GLU A 74 -14.31 11.87 6.03
CA GLU A 74 -14.79 13.23 6.30
C GLU A 74 -13.90 14.00 7.27
N ASP A 75 -13.23 13.31 8.22
CA ASP A 75 -12.42 13.93 9.26
C ASP A 75 -10.96 14.18 8.86
N LEU A 76 -10.59 13.89 7.60
CA LEU A 76 -9.27 14.18 7.04
C LEU A 76 -8.75 15.62 7.27
N PRO A 77 -9.59 16.68 7.22
CA PRO A 77 -9.13 18.04 7.49
C PRO A 77 -8.61 18.26 8.92
N GLN A 78 -8.99 17.40 9.88
CA GLN A 78 -8.52 17.44 11.27
C GLN A 78 -7.13 16.82 11.45
N LEU A 79 -6.66 16.04 10.46
CA LEU A 79 -5.37 15.36 10.52
C LEU A 79 -4.20 16.35 10.35
N ALA A 80 -3.18 16.21 11.18
CA ALA A 80 -1.91 16.94 11.05
C ALA A 80 -0.85 16.11 10.32
N ARG A 81 -0.72 14.82 10.68
CA ARG A 81 0.24 13.90 10.06
C ARG A 81 -0.21 12.44 10.26
N VAL A 82 0.35 11.55 9.47
CA VAL A 82 0.28 10.10 9.66
C VAL A 82 1.69 9.52 9.64
N CYS A 83 1.93 8.48 10.44
CA CYS A 83 3.09 7.62 10.28
C CYS A 83 2.61 6.24 9.83
N TYR A 84 2.99 5.81 8.62
CA TYR A 84 2.74 4.46 8.15
C TYR A 84 3.81 3.53 8.70
N ARG A 85 3.39 2.61 9.57
CA ARG A 85 4.27 1.64 10.22
C ARG A 85 4.07 0.26 9.61
N PHE A 86 5.19 -0.40 9.35
CA PHE A 86 5.21 -1.72 8.72
C PHE A 86 5.69 -2.78 9.72
N PRO A 87 5.32 -4.06 9.53
CA PRO A 87 5.84 -5.12 10.36
C PRO A 87 7.37 -5.23 10.23
N THR A 88 8.08 -5.51 11.32
CA THR A 88 9.56 -5.55 11.39
C THR A 88 10.18 -6.45 10.32
N GLY A 89 9.53 -7.56 9.96
CA GLY A 89 10.01 -8.49 8.92
C GLY A 89 9.78 -8.05 7.47
N ALA A 90 9.05 -6.96 7.23
CA ALA A 90 8.77 -6.47 5.88
C ALA A 90 9.97 -5.77 5.23
N GLY A 91 10.95 -5.31 6.03
CA GLY A 91 12.11 -4.57 5.54
C GLY A 91 11.78 -3.18 4.98
N LEU A 92 10.59 -2.65 5.30
CA LEU A 92 10.14 -1.31 4.94
C LEU A 92 10.34 -0.38 6.14
N PRO A 93 10.91 0.83 5.96
CA PRO A 93 11.02 1.81 7.03
C PRO A 93 9.65 2.41 7.33
N ASP A 94 9.46 2.89 8.56
CA ASP A 94 8.31 3.73 8.90
C ASP A 94 8.33 5.02 8.05
N ILE A 95 7.16 5.40 7.54
CA ILE A 95 7.02 6.56 6.64
C ILE A 95 6.20 7.65 7.34
N PRO A 96 6.85 8.68 7.91
CA PRO A 96 6.15 9.86 8.39
C PRO A 96 5.67 10.70 7.20
N MET A 97 4.40 11.07 7.19
CA MET A 97 3.77 11.85 6.14
C MET A 97 2.95 13.00 6.75
N PRO A 98 3.45 14.25 6.70
CA PRO A 98 2.66 15.40 7.11
C PRO A 98 1.53 15.64 6.11
N ARG A 99 0.38 16.11 6.61
CA ARG A 99 -0.70 16.57 5.75
C ARG A 99 -0.37 17.96 5.25
N THR A 100 -0.26 18.14 3.93
CA THR A 100 0.00 19.44 3.30
C THR A 100 -1.15 19.82 2.36
N VAL A 101 -1.06 21.01 1.74
CA VAL A 101 -2.02 21.45 0.72
C VAL A 101 -1.85 20.62 -0.56
N GLU A 102 -0.63 20.20 -0.85
CA GLU A 102 -0.26 19.38 -2.01
C GLU A 102 -0.57 17.89 -1.78
N ASN A 103 -0.56 17.43 -0.52
CA ASN A 103 -0.84 16.05 -0.15
C ASN A 103 -1.90 15.95 0.96
N VAL A 104 -3.14 16.30 0.61
CA VAL A 104 -4.27 16.32 1.55
C VAL A 104 -4.70 14.94 2.06
N ARG A 105 -4.34 13.87 1.33
CA ARG A 105 -4.65 12.46 1.67
C ARG A 105 -3.48 11.71 2.28
N CYS A 106 -2.37 12.41 2.55
CA CYS A 106 -1.12 11.82 3.03
C CYS A 106 -0.69 10.61 2.19
N GLU A 107 -0.86 10.68 0.87
CA GLU A 107 -0.56 9.62 -0.07
C GLU A 107 0.93 9.26 -0.02
N THR A 108 1.23 7.97 -0.06
CA THR A 108 2.59 7.45 -0.23
C THR A 108 2.60 6.21 -1.13
N HIS A 109 3.80 5.77 -1.50
CA HIS A 109 4.01 4.58 -2.31
C HIS A 109 5.02 3.67 -1.64
N ILE A 110 4.72 2.37 -1.63
CA ILE A 110 5.64 1.33 -1.16
C ILE A 110 5.87 0.30 -2.27
N TRP A 111 6.97 -0.44 -2.14
CA TRP A 111 7.25 -1.59 -2.99
C TRP A 111 7.10 -2.85 -2.16
N THR A 112 6.10 -3.67 -2.46
CA THR A 112 5.88 -4.93 -1.76
C THR A 112 5.44 -6.03 -2.70
N GLY A 113 5.91 -7.25 -2.42
CA GLY A 113 5.43 -8.47 -3.06
C GLY A 113 4.52 -9.31 -2.15
N GLU A 114 4.20 -8.80 -0.96
CA GLU A 114 3.41 -9.47 0.08
C GLU A 114 2.21 -8.61 0.50
N LEU A 115 1.13 -9.30 0.89
CA LEU A 115 0.01 -8.68 1.58
C LEU A 115 0.41 -8.55 3.06
N LEU A 116 0.43 -7.31 3.55
CA LEU A 116 0.90 -6.95 4.89
C LEU A 116 -0.24 -6.29 5.66
N GLU A 117 -0.24 -6.42 6.98
CA GLU A 117 -1.00 -5.52 7.86
C GLU A 117 -0.14 -4.27 8.12
N ILE A 118 -0.68 -3.09 7.82
CA ILE A 118 -0.02 -1.80 8.03
C ILE A 118 -0.77 -1.06 9.13
N VAL A 119 -0.03 -0.36 10.00
CA VAL A 119 -0.62 0.57 10.97
C VAL A 119 -0.42 1.99 10.48
N ALA A 120 -1.50 2.75 10.33
CA ALA A 120 -1.44 4.20 10.22
C ALA A 120 -1.61 4.82 11.61
N GLU A 121 -0.55 5.42 12.13
CA GLU A 121 -0.58 6.25 13.33
C GLU A 121 -0.94 7.69 12.94
N LEU A 122 -2.17 8.07 13.22
CA LEU A 122 -2.72 9.38 12.93
C LEU A 122 -2.41 10.31 14.09
N THR A 123 -1.91 11.51 13.81
CA THR A 123 -1.87 12.62 14.78
C THR A 123 -2.79 13.73 14.26
N LEU A 124 -3.80 14.10 15.05
CA LEU A 124 -4.70 15.21 14.76
C LEU A 124 -4.05 16.56 15.10
N LYS A 125 -4.63 17.65 14.59
CA LYS A 125 -4.17 19.03 14.83
C LYS A 125 -4.24 19.46 16.30
N ASP A 126 -5.11 18.83 17.08
CA ASP A 126 -5.22 19.05 18.54
C ASP A 126 -4.24 18.20 19.36
N GLY A 127 -3.39 17.41 18.70
CA GLY A 127 -2.37 16.56 19.34
C GLY A 127 -2.85 15.17 19.74
N ARG A 128 -4.14 14.82 19.58
CA ARG A 128 -4.61 13.45 19.82
C ARG A 128 -4.07 12.49 18.76
N SER A 129 -3.79 11.26 19.17
CA SER A 129 -3.30 10.20 18.28
C SER A 129 -4.23 9.00 18.24
N TYR A 130 -4.34 8.38 17.06
CA TYR A 130 -5.15 7.19 16.79
C TYR A 130 -4.38 6.20 15.94
N HIS A 131 -4.70 4.92 16.07
CA HIS A 131 -4.13 3.86 15.23
C HIS A 131 -5.21 3.24 14.35
N LEU A 132 -4.94 3.16 13.05
CA LEU A 132 -5.74 2.41 12.09
C LEU A 132 -4.94 1.21 11.61
N ARG A 133 -5.54 0.03 11.65
CA ARG A 133 -4.98 -1.17 11.03
C ARG A 133 -5.61 -1.38 9.66
N HIS A 134 -4.82 -1.83 8.71
CA HIS A 134 -5.29 -2.13 7.37
C HIS A 134 -4.53 -3.31 6.80
N GLU A 135 -5.25 -4.32 6.38
CA GLU A 135 -4.69 -5.42 5.61
C GLU A 135 -4.67 -5.01 4.13
N LEU A 136 -3.49 -5.05 3.51
CA LEU A 136 -3.35 -4.75 2.08
C LEU A 136 -4.25 -5.67 1.24
N ALA A 137 -5.12 -5.06 0.43
CA ALA A 137 -6.13 -5.77 -0.36
C ALA A 137 -5.85 -5.76 -1.87
N TYR A 138 -4.79 -5.09 -2.33
CA TYR A 138 -4.42 -4.98 -3.75
C TYR A 138 -4.25 -6.33 -4.48
N GLY A 139 -4.07 -7.43 -3.75
CA GLY A 139 -4.00 -8.77 -4.33
C GLY A 139 -5.25 -9.15 -5.14
N GLN A 140 -6.42 -8.56 -4.84
CA GLN A 140 -7.63 -8.75 -5.64
C GLN A 140 -7.59 -7.96 -6.96
N GLU A 141 -6.98 -6.76 -6.94
CA GLU A 141 -6.80 -5.93 -8.13
C GLU A 141 -5.88 -6.60 -9.16
N LEU A 142 -4.85 -7.32 -8.69
CA LEU A 142 -3.95 -8.10 -9.55
C LEU A 142 -4.64 -9.26 -10.28
N LYS A 143 -5.78 -9.74 -9.78
CA LYS A 143 -6.56 -10.82 -10.42
C LYS A 143 -7.50 -10.32 -11.50
N GLY A 144 -7.77 -9.01 -11.55
CA GLY A 144 -8.68 -8.38 -12.50
C GLY A 144 -8.31 -8.65 -13.96
N ALA A 145 -9.31 -8.80 -14.82
CA ALA A 145 -9.12 -9.17 -16.24
C ALA A 145 -8.56 -8.03 -17.12
N ARG A 146 -8.40 -6.80 -16.59
CA ARG A 146 -8.04 -5.59 -17.33
C ARG A 146 -6.78 -4.88 -16.81
N THR A 147 -5.94 -5.59 -16.06
CA THR A 147 -4.72 -5.01 -15.49
C THR A 147 -3.55 -5.21 -16.44
N THR A 148 -2.99 -4.11 -16.94
CA THR A 148 -1.75 -4.11 -17.74
C THR A 148 -0.55 -4.05 -16.80
N PHE A 149 0.41 -4.95 -16.97
CA PHE A 149 1.61 -5.00 -16.13
C PHE A 149 2.76 -4.28 -16.82
N VAL A 150 3.33 -3.30 -16.14
CA VAL A 150 4.46 -2.52 -16.66
C VAL A 150 5.67 -2.76 -15.76
N GLU A 151 6.70 -3.37 -16.34
CA GLU A 151 7.98 -3.56 -15.66
C GLU A 151 8.74 -2.23 -15.64
N VAL A 152 9.16 -1.79 -14.46
CA VAL A 152 10.01 -0.61 -14.29
C VAL A 152 11.39 -1.00 -13.81
N ALA A 153 12.40 -0.22 -14.20
CA ALA A 153 13.76 -0.42 -13.71
C ALA A 153 13.79 -0.24 -12.18
N ALA A 154 14.52 -1.10 -11.48
CA ALA A 154 14.81 -0.97 -10.06
C ALA A 154 15.85 0.14 -9.84
N THR A 155 15.55 1.37 -10.26
CA THR A 155 16.40 2.52 -9.96
C THR A 155 16.04 3.03 -8.57
N GLY A 156 16.88 2.74 -7.59
CA GLY A 156 16.76 3.28 -6.22
C GLY A 156 15.81 2.53 -5.28
N LEU A 157 15.64 1.22 -5.47
CA LEU A 157 15.06 0.33 -4.45
C LEU A 157 16.08 -0.09 -3.39
#